data_AF-A0A378K9M7-F1
#
_entry.id   AF-A0A378K9M7-F1
#
_cell.length_a   1.000
_cell.length_b   1.000
_cell.length_c   1.000
_cell.angle_alpha   90.00
_cell.angle_beta   90.00
_cell.angle_gamma   90.00
#
_symmetry.space_group_name_H-M   'P 1'
#
loop_
_entity.id
_entity.type
_entity.pdbx_description
1 polymer ?
#
loop_
_entity_poly.entity_id
_entity_poly.type
_entity_poly.pdbx_seq_one_letter_code
_entity_poly.pdbx_strand_id
1 'polypeptide(L)'
;MNHSVKKKMIISVLYSLRHLIALLVMLVGTYLIKIVTVILYFPSDYSTLSLLSLCRVLWLSNEFFLRFILVVNFIIKPLFLYFGILFWFYYLNKKYH
;
A
#
# COMPACT_ATOMS: atom_id res chain seq x y z
N MET A 1 -17.14 34.69 7.41
CA MET A 1 -17.99 33.60 6.87
C MET A 1 -17.33 32.73 5.78
N ASN A 2 -16.01 32.83 5.51
CA ASN A 2 -15.39 32.20 4.33
C ASN A 2 -14.55 30.92 4.58
N HIS A 3 -14.24 30.59 5.83
CA HIS A 3 -13.26 29.53 6.12
C HIS A 3 -13.86 28.11 6.12
N SER A 4 -15.16 27.96 6.43
CA SER A 4 -15.85 26.66 6.47
C SER A 4 -16.20 26.15 5.06
N VAL A 5 -16.57 27.06 4.15
CA VAL A 5 -16.91 26.74 2.75
C VAL A 5 -15.69 26.22 1.99
N LYS A 6 -14.54 26.89 2.12
CA LYS A 6 -13.28 26.42 1.53
C LYS A 6 -12.88 25.03 2.05
N LYS A 7 -13.06 24.76 3.35
CA LYS A 7 -12.78 23.43 3.92
C LYS A 7 -13.68 22.34 3.34
N LYS A 8 -14.99 22.59 3.21
CA LYS A 8 -15.93 21.61 2.61
C LYS A 8 -15.58 21.30 1.16
N MET A 9 -15.21 22.32 0.37
CA MET A 9 -14.80 22.13 -1.03
C MET A 9 -13.54 21.27 -1.15
N ILE A 10 -12.51 21.52 -0.32
CA ILE A 10 -11.27 20.75 -0.32
C ILE A 10 -11.52 19.28 0.06
N ILE A 11 -12.35 19.04 1.09
CA ILE A 11 -12.69 17.67 1.52
C ILE A 11 -13.43 16.92 0.41
N SER A 12 -14.35 17.59 -0.30
CA SER A 12 -15.07 16.99 -1.43
C SER A 12 -14.14 16.61 -2.59
N VAL A 13 -13.17 17.46 -2.93
CA VAL A 13 -12.19 17.16 -4.00
C VAL A 13 -11.29 16.00 -3.60
N LEU A 14 -10.77 16.01 -2.36
CA LEU A 14 -9.96 14.91 -1.82
C LEU A 14 -10.72 13.59 -1.79
N TYR A 15 -12.01 13.62 -1.44
CA TYR A 15 -12.86 12.43 -1.43
C TYR A 15 -13.11 11.86 -2.83
N SER A 16 -13.26 12.72 -3.85
CA SER A 16 -13.34 12.29 -5.25
C SER A 16 -12.04 11.59 -5.69
N LEU A 17 -10.90 12.11 -5.24
CA LEU A 17 -9.58 11.54 -5.52
C LEU A 17 -9.16 10.38 -4.59
N ARG A 18 -10.04 9.91 -3.70
CA ARG A 18 -9.68 8.90 -2.67
C ARG A 18 -9.07 7.63 -3.24
N HIS A 19 -9.56 7.15 -4.38
CA HIS A 19 -9.07 5.92 -5.01
C HIS A 19 -7.69 6.12 -5.61
N LEU A 20 -7.43 7.29 -6.20
CA LEU A 20 -6.10 7.66 -6.70
C LEU A 20 -5.10 7.76 -5.53
N ILE A 21 -5.50 8.41 -4.43
CA ILE A 21 -4.66 8.52 -3.23
C ILE A 21 -4.39 7.14 -2.62
N ALA A 22 -5.42 6.30 -2.49
CA ALA A 22 -5.29 4.94 -1.97
C ALA A 22 -4.35 4.09 -2.84
N LEU A 23 -4.45 4.23 -4.18
CA LEU A 23 -3.58 3.53 -5.12
C LEU A 23 -2.13 4.00 -5.00
N LEU A 24 -1.88 5.31 -4.93
CA LEU A 24 -0.54 5.86 -4.73
C LEU A 24 0.08 5.38 -3.41
N VAL A 25 -0.68 5.40 -2.31
CA VAL A 25 -0.19 4.89 -1.02
C VAL A 25 0.05 3.38 -1.06
N MET A 26 -0.81 2.62 -1.73
CA MET A 26 -0.59 1.19 -1.94
C MET A 26 0.72 0.94 -2.71
N LEU A 27 1.01 1.69 -3.77
CA LEU A 27 2.24 1.57 -4.54
C LEU A 27 3.48 1.89 -3.71
N VAL A 28 3.47 3.01 -2.99
CA VAL A 28 4.57 3.42 -2.09
C VAL A 28 4.76 2.38 -0.98
N GLY A 29 3.68 1.90 -0.38
CA GLY A 29 3.71 0.86 0.64
C GLY A 29 4.29 -0.45 0.10
N THR A 30 3.91 -0.86 -1.10
CA THR A 30 4.45 -2.05 -1.77
C THR A 30 5.95 -1.90 -2.03
N TYR A 31 6.41 -0.72 -2.44
CA TYR A 31 7.84 -0.44 -2.62
C TYR A 31 8.62 -0.53 -1.30
N LEU A 32 8.10 0.01 -0.21
CA LEU A 32 8.71 -0.11 1.11
C LEU A 32 8.75 -1.57 1.59
N ILE A 33 7.66 -2.31 1.39
CA ILE A 33 7.59 -3.74 1.72
C ILE A 33 8.64 -4.53 0.93
N LYS A 34 8.85 -4.21 -0.36
CA LYS A 34 9.92 -4.81 -1.16
C LYS A 34 11.27 -4.57 -0.50
N ILE A 35 11.61 -3.32 -0.15
CA ILE A 35 12.90 -2.98 0.46
C ILE A 35 13.10 -3.76 1.76
N VAL A 36 12.11 -3.75 2.66
CA VAL A 36 12.19 -4.46 3.94
C VAL A 36 12.32 -5.96 3.74
N THR A 37 11.59 -6.54 2.78
CA THR A 37 11.66 -7.98 2.48
C THR A 37 13.04 -8.35 1.93
N VAL A 38 13.63 -7.53 1.06
CA VAL A 38 15.01 -7.75 0.57
C VAL A 38 15.98 -7.71 1.75
N ILE A 39 15.93 -6.67 2.58
CA ILE A 39 16.86 -6.50 3.72
C ILE A 39 16.79 -7.67 4.70
N LEU A 40 15.58 -8.18 4.99
CA LEU A 40 15.40 -9.21 6.01
C LEU A 40 15.67 -10.63 5.51
N TYR A 41 15.39 -10.93 4.24
CA TYR A 41 15.39 -12.30 3.74
C TYR A 41 16.48 -12.58 2.70
N PHE A 42 17.14 -11.56 2.15
CA PHE A 42 18.17 -11.74 1.13
C PHE A 42 19.44 -10.94 1.44
N PRO A 43 20.60 -11.59 1.57
CA PRO A 43 21.88 -10.86 1.62
C PRO A 43 22.14 -10.11 0.31
N SER A 44 22.74 -8.92 0.43
CA SER A 44 23.13 -7.86 -0.53
C SER A 44 23.00 -8.05 -2.07
N ASP A 45 23.19 -9.24 -2.61
CA ASP A 45 23.26 -9.51 -4.06
C ASP A 45 21.90 -9.41 -4.76
N TYR A 46 20.82 -9.47 -4.00
CA TYR A 46 19.44 -9.44 -4.51
C TYR A 46 18.79 -8.05 -4.48
N SER A 47 19.53 -7.02 -4.07
CA SER A 47 19.06 -5.62 -3.96
C SER A 47 18.56 -5.03 -5.29
N THR A 48 19.07 -5.52 -6.41
CA THR A 48 18.71 -5.07 -7.77
C THR A 48 17.52 -5.83 -8.37
N LEU A 49 16.98 -6.85 -7.69
CA LEU A 49 15.84 -7.62 -8.22
C LEU A 49 14.62 -6.71 -8.44
N SER A 50 13.99 -6.86 -9.60
CA SER A 50 12.66 -6.31 -9.85
C SER A 50 11.64 -6.94 -8.88
N LEU A 51 10.52 -6.25 -8.61
CA LEU A 51 9.48 -6.77 -7.71
C LEU A 51 8.92 -8.11 -8.20
N LEU A 52 8.70 -8.23 -9.52
CA LEU A 52 8.24 -9.47 -10.14
C LEU A 52 9.27 -10.60 -9.97
N SER A 53 10.55 -10.30 -10.17
CA SER A 53 11.63 -11.27 -10.00
C SER A 53 11.75 -11.72 -8.54
N LEU A 54 11.61 -10.81 -7.58
CA LEU A 54 11.60 -11.14 -6.16
C LEU A 54 10.41 -12.05 -5.80
N CYS A 55 9.21 -11.72 -6.27
CA CYS A 55 8.04 -12.58 -6.09
C CYS A 55 8.25 -13.97 -6.71
N ARG A 56 8.87 -14.04 -7.90
CA ARG A 56 9.18 -15.31 -8.55
C ARG A 56 10.17 -16.15 -7.73
N VAL A 57 11.23 -15.54 -7.20
CA VAL A 57 12.23 -16.24 -6.35
C VAL A 57 11.58 -16.77 -5.07
N LEU A 58 10.79 -15.93 -4.39
CA LEU A 58 10.05 -16.33 -3.19
C LEU A 58 9.04 -17.45 -3.48
N TRP A 59 8.36 -17.40 -4.63
CA TRP A 59 7.39 -18.42 -5.02
C TRP A 59 8.03 -19.76 -5.40
N LEU A 60 9.15 -19.70 -6.15
CA LEU A 60 9.88 -20.89 -6.58
C LEU A 60 10.72 -21.52 -5.46
N SER A 61 10.92 -20.81 -4.35
CA SER A 61 11.50 -21.42 -3.15
C SER A 61 10.63 -22.62 -2.72
N ASN A 62 11.30 -23.69 -2.28
CA ASN A 62 10.61 -24.91 -1.82
C ASN A 62 10.11 -24.78 -0.37
N GLU A 63 10.36 -23.63 0.26
CA GLU A 63 9.96 -23.36 1.63
C GLU A 63 8.56 -22.74 1.67
N PHE A 64 7.64 -23.44 2.32
CA PHE A 64 6.28 -22.95 2.55
C PHE A 64 6.25 -21.59 3.26
N PHE A 65 7.22 -21.37 4.17
CA PHE A 65 7.38 -20.12 4.91
C PHE A 65 7.58 -18.90 4.00
N LEU A 66 8.45 -19.00 2.99
CA LEU A 66 8.72 -17.90 2.05
C LEU A 66 7.53 -17.61 1.13
N ARG A 67 6.77 -18.63 0.73
CA ARG A 67 5.51 -18.46 -0.02
C ARG A 67 4.45 -17.78 0.83
N PHE A 68 4.34 -18.14 2.10
CA PHE A 68 3.43 -17.49 3.04
C PHE A 68 3.80 -16.01 3.23
N ILE A 69 5.08 -15.70 3.43
CA ILE A 69 5.57 -14.33 3.52
C ILE A 69 5.23 -13.54 2.26
N LEU A 70 5.40 -14.12 1.08
CA LEU A 70 5.03 -13.46 -0.18
C LEU A 70 3.56 -13.05 -0.20
N VAL A 71 2.64 -13.96 0.14
CA VAL A 71 1.20 -13.67 0.13
C VAL A 71 0.86 -12.58 1.16
N VAL A 72 1.38 -12.70 2.38
CA VAL A 72 1.11 -11.72 3.44
C VAL A 72 1.68 -10.35 3.06
N ASN A 73 2.93 -10.29 2.58
CA ASN A 73 3.62 -9.03 2.33
C ASN A 73 3.18 -8.36 1.03
N PHE A 74 2.98 -9.09 -0.07
CA PHE A 74 2.72 -8.48 -1.38
C PHE A 74 1.25 -8.53 -1.81
N ILE A 75 0.39 -9.26 -1.09
CA ILE A 75 -1.06 -9.26 -1.35
C ILE A 75 -1.82 -8.66 -0.17
N ILE A 76 -1.69 -9.23 1.02
CA ILE A 76 -2.52 -8.82 2.17
C ILE A 76 -2.18 -7.40 2.63
N LYS A 77 -0.89 -7.07 2.82
CA LYS A 77 -0.49 -5.72 3.28
C LYS A 77 -0.86 -4.59 2.30
N PRO A 78 -0.61 -4.69 0.97
CA PRO A 78 -1.02 -3.65 0.02
C PRO A 78 -2.54 -3.48 -0.03
N LEU A 79 -3.30 -4.58 -0.03
CA LEU A 79 -4.76 -4.51 0.05
C LEU A 79 -5.21 -3.84 1.35
N PHE A 80 -4.60 -4.19 2.48
CA PHE A 80 -4.90 -3.57 3.77
C PHE A 80 -4.63 -2.06 3.75
N LEU A 81 -3.53 -1.60 3.16
CA LEU A 81 -3.25 -0.17 3.00
C LEU A 81 -4.30 0.52 2.13
N TYR A 82 -4.66 -0.09 0.99
CA TYR A 82 -5.66 0.45 0.07
C TYR A 82 -7.03 0.59 0.76
N PHE A 83 -7.53 -0.48 1.37
CA PHE A 83 -8.81 -0.46 2.09
C PHE A 83 -8.77 0.43 3.33
N GLY A 84 -7.65 0.47 4.06
CA GLY A 84 -7.46 1.35 5.21
C GLY A 84 -7.59 2.82 4.85
N ILE A 85 -6.99 3.24 3.74
CA ILE A 85 -7.14 4.62 3.23
C ILE A 85 -8.57 4.91 2.80
N LEU A 86 -9.22 3.99 2.07
CA LEU A 86 -10.61 4.18 1.67
C LEU A 86 -11.54 4.28 2.89
N PHE A 87 -11.34 3.44 3.90
CA PHE A 87 -12.11 3.49 5.13
C PHE A 87 -11.88 4.80 5.89
N TRP A 88 -10.64 5.28 5.94
CA TRP A 88 -10.31 6.58 6.52
C TRP A 88 -11.03 7.73 5.81
N PHE A 89 -10.99 7.76 4.47
CA PHE A 89 -11.73 8.77 3.69
C PHE A 89 -13.24 8.67 3.87
N TYR A 90 -13.79 7.46 3.96
CA TYR A 90 -15.21 7.25 4.24
C TYR A 90 -15.60 7.78 5.62
N TYR A 91 -14.80 7.50 6.65
CA TYR A 91 -15.02 8.00 8.00
C TYR A 91 -14.93 9.53 8.07
N LEU A 92 -13.93 10.13 7.43
CA LEU A 92 -13.81 11.58 7.36
C LEU A 92 -15.01 12.20 6.62
N ASN A 93 -15.44 11.63 5.50
CA ASN A 93 -16.61 12.13 4.78
C ASN A 93 -17.87 12.10 5.64
N LYS A 94 -18.13 10.98 6.36
CA LYS A 94 -19.26 10.88 7.29
C LYS A 94 -19.21 11.89 8.44
N LYS A 95 -18.02 12.32 8.86
CA LYS A 95 -17.84 13.27 9.98
C LYS A 95 -18.00 14.74 9.55
N TYR A 96 -17.67 15.08 8.30
CA TYR A 96 -17.65 16.46 7.80
C TYR A 96 -18.83 16.82 6.89
N HIS A 97 -19.64 15.83 6.52
CA HIS A 97 -20.86 15.96 5.76
C HIS A 97 -22.08 15.68 6.63
#